data_AF-A0A1W0AC48-F1
#
_entry.id   AF-A0A1W0AC48-F1
#
_cell.length_a   1.000
_cell.length_b   1.000
_cell.length_c   1.000
_cell.angle_alpha   90.00
_cell.angle_beta   90.00
_cell.angle_gamma   90.00
#
_symmetry.space_group_name_H-M   'P 1'
#
loop_
_entity.id
_entity.type
_entity.pdbx_description
1 polymer ?
#
loop_
_entity_poly.entity_id
_entity_poly.type
_entity_poly.pdbx_seq_one_letter_code
_entity_poly.pdbx_strand_id
1 'polypeptide(L)'
;MATPTESRLLDATTAPFNDESLLLDKKGKRKAQFRPEHSLQFGVRPMSDPPVLKVQCLFCVHFGREILQPEKRLREATKNIKYWRPPYRAELYHKHHQRQHLTLYTTYERLAHREKLAFFSPENVARLRQTAAAGQGHKQTLIKAPTSAATWKQLFEVPLPYNLHSLVDMYSAQATSAAPLDTRTQALCMIAMLLAQPQANAALLEMQLVAAIASEVPRSDILHLIFTAAPVVGMPAMLAALEVAHKVFNTPESDEEEAGDGSETPTDLQV
;
A
#
# COMPACT_ATOMS: atom_id res chain seq x y z
N MET A 1 -35.60 -43.05 -71.45
CA MET A 1 -36.91 -43.50 -71.96
C MET A 1 -37.84 -43.70 -70.76
N ALA A 2 -38.95 -42.98 -70.77
CA ALA A 2 -40.26 -43.23 -70.14
C ALA A 2 -40.34 -43.77 -68.69
N THR A 3 -40.89 -42.92 -67.81
CA THR A 3 -41.78 -43.24 -66.66
C THR A 3 -43.14 -43.79 -67.16
N PRO A 4 -44.24 -43.93 -66.38
CA PRO A 4 -44.47 -44.08 -64.92
C PRO A 4 -45.45 -45.25 -64.58
N THR A 5 -45.66 -45.55 -63.29
CA THR A 5 -47.00 -45.97 -62.81
C THR A 5 -47.29 -45.24 -61.49
N GLU A 6 -48.42 -44.54 -61.49
CA GLU A 6 -48.91 -43.61 -60.49
C GLU A 6 -50.14 -44.22 -59.76
N SER A 7 -50.55 -43.52 -58.71
CA SER A 7 -51.88 -43.52 -58.06
C SER A 7 -52.01 -44.40 -56.80
N ARG A 8 -52.65 -43.96 -55.69
CA ARG A 8 -53.49 -42.77 -55.47
C ARG A 8 -53.71 -42.58 -53.95
N LEU A 9 -53.67 -41.32 -53.49
CA LEU A 9 -54.59 -40.58 -52.58
C LEU A 9 -55.31 -41.33 -51.44
N LEU A 10 -55.67 -40.80 -50.28
CA LEU A 10 -55.58 -39.55 -49.49
C LEU A 10 -56.30 -39.94 -48.17
N ASP A 11 -55.94 -39.37 -47.02
CA ASP A 11 -56.93 -38.70 -46.19
C ASP A 11 -56.28 -37.96 -45.02
N ALA A 12 -56.72 -36.71 -44.91
CA ALA A 12 -56.36 -35.76 -43.88
C ALA A 12 -57.41 -35.79 -42.77
N THR A 13 -56.99 -35.72 -41.50
CA THR A 13 -57.81 -35.14 -40.42
C THR A 13 -56.89 -34.54 -39.34
N THR A 14 -56.55 -33.27 -39.56
CA THR A 14 -56.75 -32.11 -38.68
C THR A 14 -56.82 -32.28 -37.14
N ALA A 15 -55.79 -31.68 -36.49
CA ALA A 15 -55.78 -30.89 -35.23
C ALA A 15 -55.86 -31.62 -33.86
N PRO A 16 -55.47 -30.96 -32.72
CA PRO A 16 -54.85 -29.64 -32.53
C PRO A 16 -53.58 -29.61 -31.65
N PHE A 17 -52.81 -28.52 -31.82
CA PHE A 17 -52.31 -27.63 -30.76
C PHE A 17 -52.04 -28.24 -29.36
N ASN A 18 -50.76 -28.45 -29.03
CA ASN A 18 -50.28 -28.17 -27.68
C ASN A 18 -48.83 -27.66 -27.70
N ASP A 19 -48.72 -26.34 -27.77
CA ASP A 19 -47.58 -25.56 -27.32
C ASP A 19 -47.44 -25.75 -25.80
N GLU A 20 -46.71 -26.79 -25.39
CA GLU A 20 -46.46 -27.13 -23.98
C GLU A 20 -44.99 -27.55 -23.77
N SER A 21 -44.05 -26.82 -24.34
CA SER A 21 -42.64 -26.85 -23.90
C SER A 21 -42.10 -25.49 -23.50
N LEU A 22 -42.93 -24.44 -23.55
CA LEU A 22 -42.72 -23.20 -22.82
C LEU A 22 -43.56 -23.27 -21.54
N LEU A 23 -42.87 -23.32 -20.39
CA LEU A 23 -43.40 -23.20 -19.03
C LEU A 23 -43.76 -24.50 -18.30
N LEU A 24 -42.73 -25.28 -17.94
CA LEU A 24 -42.69 -25.86 -16.59
C LEU A 24 -41.35 -25.51 -15.91
N ASP A 25 -41.49 -24.66 -14.89
CA ASP A 25 -40.68 -24.56 -13.68
C ASP A 25 -39.37 -23.75 -13.67
N LYS A 26 -39.60 -22.43 -13.68
CA LYS A 26 -39.01 -21.44 -12.76
C LYS A 26 -38.11 -22.02 -11.66
N LYS A 27 -36.84 -21.58 -11.76
CA LYS A 27 -35.99 -21.11 -10.64
C LYS A 27 -35.21 -22.15 -9.82
N GLY A 28 -34.65 -23.16 -10.48
CA GLY A 28 -33.35 -23.68 -10.05
C GLY A 28 -32.25 -22.69 -10.45
N LYS A 29 -31.86 -21.74 -9.57
CA LYS A 29 -30.67 -20.91 -9.80
C LYS A 29 -29.50 -21.85 -10.09
N ARG A 30 -29.08 -22.00 -11.37
CA ARG A 30 -27.87 -22.76 -11.72
C ARG A 30 -26.76 -22.17 -10.87
N LYS A 31 -26.32 -22.93 -9.86
CA LYS A 31 -25.25 -22.51 -8.96
C LYS A 31 -24.01 -22.45 -9.82
N ALA A 32 -23.62 -21.25 -10.25
CA ALA A 32 -22.48 -21.05 -11.14
C ALA A 32 -21.26 -21.81 -10.55
N GLN A 33 -20.72 -22.74 -11.34
CA GLN A 33 -19.57 -23.54 -10.96
C GLN A 33 -18.35 -22.62 -10.78
N PHE A 34 -17.40 -23.05 -9.96
CA PHE A 34 -16.18 -22.30 -9.73
C PHE A 34 -15.34 -22.25 -11.00
N ARG A 35 -14.92 -21.05 -11.41
CA ARG A 35 -13.98 -20.85 -12.51
C ARG A 35 -12.55 -20.86 -11.94
N PRO A 36 -11.64 -21.70 -12.45
CA PRO A 36 -10.27 -21.78 -11.93
C PRO A 36 -9.50 -20.45 -12.06
N GLU A 37 -9.84 -19.62 -13.05
CA GLU A 37 -9.30 -18.26 -13.23
C GLU A 37 -9.47 -17.38 -11.97
N HIS A 38 -10.56 -17.58 -11.21
CA HIS A 38 -10.81 -16.82 -10.00
C HIS A 38 -9.71 -17.02 -8.96
N SER A 39 -9.04 -18.18 -8.96
CA SER A 39 -8.04 -18.48 -7.95
C SER A 39 -6.87 -17.50 -7.96
N LEU A 40 -6.36 -17.19 -9.15
CA LEU A 40 -5.26 -16.26 -9.30
C LEU A 40 -5.73 -14.81 -9.47
N GLN A 41 -6.89 -14.58 -10.09
CA GLN A 41 -7.36 -13.20 -10.28
C GLN A 41 -7.73 -12.54 -8.94
N PHE A 42 -8.35 -13.29 -8.03
CA PHE A 42 -8.84 -12.78 -6.76
C PHE A 42 -8.07 -13.30 -5.54
N GLY A 43 -7.08 -14.19 -5.70
CA GLY A 43 -6.35 -14.75 -4.57
C GLY A 43 -7.21 -15.65 -3.69
N VAL A 44 -7.91 -16.60 -4.30
CA VAL A 44 -8.80 -17.56 -3.61
C VAL A 44 -8.43 -19.01 -3.92
N ARG A 45 -8.67 -19.93 -2.99
CA ARG A 45 -8.34 -21.35 -3.17
C ARG A 45 -9.57 -22.25 -3.05
N PRO A 46 -9.89 -23.09 -4.04
CA PRO A 46 -10.90 -24.13 -3.90
C PRO A 46 -10.43 -25.18 -2.88
N MET A 47 -11.34 -25.66 -2.03
CA MET A 47 -11.04 -26.65 -0.99
C MET A 47 -11.31 -28.10 -1.42
N SER A 48 -11.94 -28.29 -2.58
CA SER A 48 -12.24 -29.60 -3.14
C SER A 48 -12.00 -29.55 -4.64
N ASP A 49 -11.64 -30.71 -5.20
CA ASP A 49 -11.64 -30.90 -6.64
C ASP A 49 -13.06 -30.72 -7.22
N PRO A 50 -13.21 -30.44 -8.53
CA PRO A 50 -14.51 -30.26 -9.14
C PRO A 50 -15.44 -31.46 -8.85
N PRO A 51 -16.67 -31.21 -8.35
CA PRO A 51 -17.30 -29.91 -8.12
C PRO A 51 -16.80 -29.22 -6.83
N VAL A 52 -16.36 -27.97 -6.98
CA VAL A 52 -15.90 -27.15 -5.85
C VAL A 52 -17.09 -26.84 -4.92
N LEU A 53 -16.99 -27.23 -3.65
CA LEU A 53 -18.04 -27.00 -2.64
C LEU A 53 -17.84 -25.69 -1.87
N LYS A 54 -16.58 -25.34 -1.62
CA LYS A 54 -16.18 -24.14 -0.88
C LYS A 54 -14.89 -23.57 -1.43
N VAL A 55 -14.79 -22.25 -1.39
CA VAL A 55 -13.60 -21.50 -1.77
C VAL A 55 -13.20 -20.65 -0.57
N GLN A 56 -11.92 -20.62 -0.24
CA GLN A 56 -11.39 -19.84 0.87
C GLN A 56 -10.57 -18.64 0.40
N CYS A 57 -10.58 -17.58 1.21
CA CYS A 57 -9.76 -16.39 1.00
C CYS A 57 -8.30 -16.67 1.39
N LEU A 58 -7.36 -16.53 0.47
CA LEU A 58 -5.94 -16.72 0.79
C LEU A 58 -5.40 -15.61 1.70
N PHE A 59 -5.90 -14.39 1.57
CA PHE A 59 -5.52 -13.30 2.46
C PHE A 59 -5.94 -13.55 3.91
N CYS A 60 -7.13 -14.12 4.14
CA CYS A 60 -7.54 -14.54 5.49
C CYS A 60 -6.65 -15.64 6.05
N VAL A 61 -6.29 -16.64 5.23
CA VAL A 61 -5.47 -17.79 5.64
C VAL A 61 -4.06 -17.35 6.00
N HIS A 62 -3.47 -16.48 5.18
CA HIS A 62 -2.07 -16.07 5.33
C HIS A 62 -1.91 -14.84 6.24
N PHE A 63 -2.77 -13.83 6.19
CA PHE A 63 -2.56 -12.58 6.93
C PHE A 63 -3.60 -12.34 8.03
N GLY A 64 -4.77 -12.98 7.94
CA GLY A 64 -5.90 -12.66 8.82
C GLY A 64 -6.48 -11.27 8.51
N ARG A 65 -7.40 -10.79 9.35
CA ARG A 65 -8.04 -9.49 9.15
C ARG A 65 -7.03 -8.36 9.28
N GLU A 66 -6.94 -7.54 8.24
CA GLU A 66 -6.12 -6.33 8.24
C GLU A 66 -6.74 -5.26 9.15
N ILE A 67 -5.91 -4.64 10.00
CA ILE A 67 -6.30 -3.57 10.91
C ILE A 67 -5.75 -2.25 10.36
N LEU A 68 -6.59 -1.47 9.67
CA LEU A 68 -6.19 -0.19 9.09
C LEU A 68 -5.96 0.92 10.14
N GLN A 69 -6.48 0.75 11.36
CA GLN A 69 -6.33 1.69 12.47
C GLN A 69 -5.96 0.90 13.74
N PRO A 70 -4.68 0.56 13.94
CA PRO A 70 -4.24 -0.26 15.08
C PRO A 70 -4.52 0.44 16.42
N GLU A 71 -4.39 1.76 16.48
CA GLU A 71 -4.57 2.56 17.71
C GLU A 71 -5.99 2.50 18.29
N LYS A 72 -7.00 2.35 17.45
CA LYS A 72 -8.41 2.31 17.90
C LYS A 72 -8.86 0.92 18.35
N ARG A 73 -7.98 -0.08 18.28
CA ARG A 73 -8.37 -1.47 18.47
C ARG A 73 -7.64 -2.09 19.66
N LEU A 74 -8.33 -2.10 20.80
CA LEU A 74 -7.88 -2.65 22.08
C LEU A 74 -7.75 -4.19 22.15
N ARG A 75 -8.03 -4.93 21.06
CA ARG A 75 -8.06 -6.41 21.05
C ARG A 75 -7.34 -6.98 19.83
N GLU A 76 -6.66 -8.11 19.99
CA GLU A 76 -5.99 -8.84 18.91
C GLU A 76 -6.92 -9.22 17.74
N ALA A 77 -6.39 -9.25 16.52
CA ALA A 77 -7.15 -9.60 15.30
C ALA A 77 -7.71 -11.01 15.37
N THR A 78 -9.03 -11.13 15.17
CA THR A 78 -9.67 -12.43 15.04
C THR A 78 -9.22 -13.10 13.75
N LYS A 79 -8.62 -14.28 13.87
CA LYS A 79 -8.13 -15.10 12.75
C LYS A 79 -9.26 -15.92 12.11
N ASN A 80 -10.36 -15.27 11.75
CA ASN A 80 -11.48 -15.96 11.10
C ASN A 80 -11.26 -16.02 9.57
N ILE A 81 -11.22 -17.25 9.03
CA ILE A 81 -11.06 -17.45 7.60
C ILE A 81 -12.41 -17.34 6.88
N LYS A 82 -12.49 -16.47 5.86
CA LYS A 82 -13.68 -16.36 5.03
C LYS A 82 -13.76 -17.49 4.01
N TYR A 83 -14.92 -18.15 3.99
CA TYR A 83 -15.30 -19.14 2.99
C TYR A 83 -16.53 -18.67 2.19
N TRP A 84 -16.59 -19.02 0.90
CA TRP A 84 -17.75 -18.83 0.03
C TRP A 84 -18.27 -20.18 -0.46
N ARG A 85 -19.60 -20.27 -0.58
CA ARG A 85 -20.31 -21.39 -1.20
C ARG A 85 -20.90 -20.91 -2.54
N PRO A 86 -21.24 -21.82 -3.48
CA PRO A 86 -21.86 -21.44 -4.73
C PRO A 86 -23.15 -20.62 -4.49
N PRO A 87 -23.44 -19.59 -5.31
CA PRO A 87 -22.73 -19.21 -6.55
C PRO A 87 -21.47 -18.36 -6.31
N TYR A 88 -20.40 -18.68 -7.02
CA TYR A 88 -19.09 -18.03 -6.90
C TYR A 88 -19.01 -16.72 -7.69
N ARG A 89 -19.58 -15.65 -7.12
CA ARG A 89 -19.62 -14.31 -7.74
C ARG A 89 -18.37 -13.50 -7.40
N ALA A 90 -17.70 -12.94 -8.41
CA ALA A 90 -16.50 -12.12 -8.25
C ALA A 90 -16.71 -10.90 -7.32
N GLU A 91 -17.86 -10.23 -7.41
CA GLU A 91 -18.22 -9.10 -6.55
C GLU A 91 -18.11 -9.42 -5.04
N LEU A 92 -18.43 -10.67 -4.65
CA LEU A 92 -18.37 -11.08 -3.25
C LEU A 92 -16.93 -11.21 -2.74
N TYR A 93 -15.98 -11.50 -3.64
CA TYR A 93 -14.55 -11.50 -3.33
C TYR A 93 -14.06 -10.06 -3.14
N HIS A 94 -14.34 -9.17 -4.09
CA HIS A 94 -13.96 -7.75 -4.00
C HIS A 94 -14.50 -7.07 -2.74
N LYS A 95 -15.80 -7.22 -2.45
CA LYS A 95 -16.41 -6.62 -1.25
C LYS A 95 -15.77 -7.10 0.05
N HIS A 96 -15.32 -8.36 0.10
CA HIS A 96 -14.62 -8.88 1.26
C HIS A 96 -13.20 -8.31 1.34
N HIS A 97 -12.45 -8.32 0.25
CA HIS A 97 -11.08 -7.81 0.23
C HIS A 97 -11.03 -6.31 0.55
N GLN A 98 -11.90 -5.49 -0.02
CA GLN A 98 -12.00 -4.07 0.31
C GLN A 98 -12.30 -3.79 1.79
N ARG A 99 -13.06 -4.68 2.45
CA ARG A 99 -13.45 -4.52 3.86
C ARG A 99 -12.44 -5.08 4.87
N GLN A 100 -11.65 -6.08 4.47
CA GLN A 100 -10.85 -6.89 5.40
C GLN A 100 -9.36 -6.98 5.04
N HIS A 101 -8.98 -6.64 3.81
CA HIS A 101 -7.63 -6.79 3.25
C HIS A 101 -7.32 -5.69 2.23
N LEU A 102 -7.73 -4.44 2.51
CA LEU A 102 -7.71 -3.37 1.51
C LEU A 102 -6.30 -3.14 0.94
N THR A 103 -5.28 -3.04 1.79
CA THR A 103 -3.92 -2.66 1.36
C THR A 103 -3.26 -3.82 0.60
N LEU A 104 -3.32 -5.02 1.18
CA LEU A 104 -2.72 -6.21 0.58
C LEU A 104 -3.41 -6.57 -0.75
N TYR A 105 -4.73 -6.42 -0.82
CA TYR A 105 -5.47 -6.69 -2.05
C TYR A 105 -5.21 -5.64 -3.13
N THR A 106 -5.14 -4.35 -2.77
CA THR A 106 -4.81 -3.28 -3.73
C THR A 106 -3.41 -3.48 -4.32
N THR A 107 -2.47 -3.93 -3.50
CA THR A 107 -1.12 -4.30 -3.96
C THR A 107 -1.18 -5.49 -4.90
N TYR A 108 -1.87 -6.56 -4.48
CA TYR A 108 -2.02 -7.79 -5.26
C TYR A 108 -2.67 -7.54 -6.62
N GLU A 109 -3.72 -6.72 -6.68
CA GLU A 109 -4.47 -6.44 -7.90
C GLU A 109 -3.58 -5.90 -9.02
N ARG A 110 -2.60 -5.05 -8.67
CA ARG A 110 -1.64 -4.39 -9.57
C ARG A 110 -0.50 -5.29 -10.05
N LEU A 111 -0.28 -6.44 -9.40
CA LEU A 111 0.82 -7.35 -9.75
C LEU A 111 0.60 -8.05 -11.09
N ALA A 112 1.70 -8.37 -11.77
CA ALA A 112 1.67 -9.18 -12.98
C ALA A 112 1.30 -10.65 -12.66
N HIS A 113 0.84 -11.40 -13.66
CA HIS A 113 0.42 -12.80 -13.49
C HIS A 113 1.48 -13.67 -12.79
N ARG A 114 2.76 -13.54 -13.20
CA ARG A 114 3.88 -14.26 -12.61
C ARG A 114 4.09 -13.93 -11.13
N GLU A 115 3.94 -12.66 -10.78
CA GLU A 115 4.12 -12.17 -9.41
C GLU A 115 2.96 -12.60 -8.50
N LYS A 116 1.73 -12.63 -9.04
CA LYS A 116 0.56 -13.16 -8.34
C LYS A 116 0.71 -14.63 -7.91
N LEU A 117 1.44 -15.43 -8.68
CA LEU A 117 1.75 -16.83 -8.32
C LEU A 117 2.70 -16.90 -7.12
N ALA A 118 3.72 -16.03 -7.08
CA ALA A 118 4.70 -16.00 -6.00
C ALA A 118 4.18 -15.31 -4.73
N PHE A 119 3.15 -14.47 -4.82
CA PHE A 119 2.65 -13.65 -3.71
C PHE A 119 2.32 -14.44 -2.43
N PHE A 120 1.69 -15.62 -2.59
CA PHE A 120 1.32 -16.49 -1.47
C PHE A 120 2.35 -17.59 -1.17
N SER A 121 3.57 -17.48 -1.70
CA SER A 121 4.65 -18.40 -1.34
C SER A 121 5.01 -18.27 0.15
N PRO A 122 5.45 -19.36 0.82
CA PRO A 122 5.76 -19.32 2.25
C PRO A 122 6.76 -18.23 2.63
N GLU A 123 7.76 -18.00 1.78
CA GLU A 123 8.79 -16.97 1.98
C GLU A 123 8.19 -15.56 1.93
N ASN A 124 7.39 -15.25 0.90
CA ASN A 124 6.76 -13.93 0.76
C ASN A 124 5.71 -13.68 1.85
N VAL A 125 4.97 -14.71 2.25
CA VAL A 125 4.01 -14.61 3.35
C VAL A 125 4.71 -14.33 4.69
N ALA A 126 5.82 -15.01 4.97
CA ALA A 126 6.59 -14.76 6.19
C ALA A 126 7.09 -13.32 6.24
N ARG A 127 7.61 -12.80 5.11
CA ARG A 127 8.09 -11.42 4.98
C ARG A 127 6.98 -10.39 5.20
N LEU A 128 5.86 -10.54 4.48
CA LEU A 128 4.72 -9.62 4.57
C LEU A 128 4.06 -9.61 5.97
N ARG A 129 4.16 -10.71 6.74
CA ARG A 129 3.74 -10.73 8.15
C ARG A 129 4.67 -9.93 9.05
N GLN A 130 5.97 -9.97 8.81
CA GLN A 130 6.97 -9.24 9.59
C GLN A 130 6.83 -7.73 9.38
N THR A 131 6.62 -7.28 8.15
CA THR A 131 6.39 -5.85 7.85
C THR A 131 5.05 -5.35 8.41
N ALA A 132 4.00 -6.17 8.37
CA ALA A 132 2.70 -5.84 8.97
C ALA A 132 2.75 -5.80 10.52
N ALA A 133 3.64 -6.57 11.15
CA ALA A 133 3.83 -6.56 12.60
C ALA A 133 4.76 -5.42 13.07
N ALA A 134 5.75 -5.02 12.26
CA ALA A 134 6.67 -3.92 12.58
C ALA A 134 5.97 -2.55 12.64
N GLY A 135 4.80 -2.39 12.02
CA GLY A 135 3.95 -1.20 12.14
C GLY A 135 3.21 -1.04 13.48
N GLN A 136 3.42 -1.93 14.47
CA GLN A 136 2.67 -1.93 15.74
C GLN A 136 3.46 -1.43 16.97
N GLY A 137 4.64 -0.82 16.81
CA GLY A 137 5.38 -0.37 17.99
C GLY A 137 6.66 0.42 17.78
N HIS A 138 6.80 1.20 16.72
CA HIS A 138 7.94 2.11 16.60
C HIS A 138 7.57 3.49 17.14
N LYS A 139 7.80 3.70 18.44
CA LYS A 139 8.32 5.01 18.85
C LYS A 139 9.50 5.25 17.93
N GLN A 140 9.53 6.37 17.22
CA GLN A 140 10.68 6.80 16.45
C GLN A 140 11.87 6.87 17.40
N THR A 141 12.58 5.76 17.56
CA THR A 141 13.92 5.80 18.11
C THR A 141 14.72 6.46 17.02
N LEU A 142 15.05 7.72 17.28
CA LEU A 142 16.10 8.50 16.64
C LEU A 142 17.16 7.51 16.13
N ILE A 143 17.26 7.36 14.81
CA ILE A 143 18.28 6.52 14.19
C ILE A 143 19.60 7.17 14.59
N LYS A 144 20.23 6.64 15.65
CA LYS A 144 21.62 6.97 15.96
C LYS A 144 22.43 6.56 14.74
N ALA A 145 23.25 7.50 14.27
CA ALA A 145 24.12 7.34 13.12
C ALA A 145 24.82 5.96 13.18
N PRO A 146 24.70 5.13 12.13
CA PRO A 146 25.30 3.81 12.15
C PRO A 146 26.82 3.93 11.99
N THR A 147 27.55 3.62 13.06
CA THR A 147 29.00 3.73 13.16
C THR A 147 29.78 2.54 12.59
N SER A 148 29.19 1.71 11.73
CA SER A 148 29.97 0.67 11.04
C SER A 148 29.38 0.24 9.71
N ALA A 149 30.26 -0.05 8.75
CA ALA A 149 30.04 -0.35 7.33
C ALA A 149 29.10 -1.54 7.01
N ALA A 150 28.37 -2.10 7.97
CA ALA A 150 27.41 -3.19 7.79
C ALA A 150 25.95 -2.72 7.57
N THR A 151 25.73 -1.40 7.45
CA THR A 151 24.40 -0.78 7.54
C THR A 151 23.45 -1.11 6.39
N TRP A 152 23.94 -1.27 5.16
CA TRP A 152 23.05 -1.36 4.00
C TRP A 152 22.19 -2.63 4.00
N LYS A 153 22.69 -3.74 4.57
CA LYS A 153 21.95 -5.02 4.68
C LYS A 153 20.71 -4.90 5.56
N GLN A 154 20.67 -3.91 6.44
CA GLN A 154 19.54 -3.62 7.32
C GLN A 154 18.56 -2.60 6.71
N LEU A 155 18.96 -1.87 5.67
CA LEU A 155 18.17 -0.80 5.05
C LEU A 155 17.27 -1.30 3.90
N PHE A 156 17.51 -2.49 3.35
CA PHE A 156 16.73 -3.04 2.25
C PHE A 156 16.13 -4.41 2.60
N GLU A 157 14.80 -4.52 2.63
CA GLU A 157 14.04 -5.76 2.94
C GLU A 157 13.95 -6.75 1.75
N VAL A 158 14.64 -6.47 0.64
CA VAL A 158 14.62 -7.31 -0.57
C VAL A 158 15.85 -8.22 -0.57
N PRO A 159 15.72 -9.56 -0.59
CA PRO A 159 16.88 -10.45 -0.65
C PRO A 159 17.55 -10.28 -2.02
N LEU A 160 18.74 -9.72 -1.99
CA LEU A 160 19.58 -9.60 -3.16
C LEU A 160 20.14 -11.01 -3.50
N PRO A 161 20.19 -11.40 -4.79
CA PRO A 161 20.93 -12.58 -5.21
C PRO A 161 22.39 -12.53 -4.72
N TYR A 162 22.92 -13.67 -4.25
CA TYR A 162 24.27 -13.76 -3.64
C TYR A 162 25.38 -13.20 -4.54
N ASN A 163 25.26 -13.35 -5.85
CA ASN A 163 26.21 -12.83 -6.84
C ASN A 163 26.27 -11.29 -6.90
N LEU A 164 25.28 -10.59 -6.36
CA LEU A 164 25.24 -9.13 -6.29
C LEU A 164 25.69 -8.58 -4.94
N HIS A 165 25.92 -9.45 -3.94
CA HIS A 165 26.35 -9.02 -2.61
C HIS A 165 27.69 -8.28 -2.66
N SER A 166 28.66 -8.77 -3.43
CA SER A 166 29.97 -8.13 -3.56
C SER A 166 29.89 -6.76 -4.22
N LEU A 167 29.02 -6.62 -5.23
CA LEU A 167 28.77 -5.33 -5.88
C LEU A 167 28.12 -4.35 -4.91
N VAL A 168 27.10 -4.77 -4.17
CA VAL A 168 26.44 -3.87 -3.21
C VAL A 168 27.31 -3.57 -2.00
N ASP A 169 28.09 -4.54 -1.49
CA ASP A 169 29.11 -4.28 -0.46
C ASP A 169 30.13 -3.25 -0.97
N MET A 170 30.56 -3.30 -2.24
CA MET A 170 31.45 -2.31 -2.85
C MET A 170 30.79 -0.93 -2.99
N TYR A 171 29.57 -0.85 -3.54
CA TYR A 171 28.87 0.42 -3.74
C TYR A 171 28.43 1.07 -2.42
N SER A 172 28.00 0.28 -1.44
CA SER A 172 27.68 0.77 -0.10
C SER A 172 28.93 1.21 0.64
N ALA A 173 30.02 0.44 0.57
CA ALA A 173 31.31 0.85 1.13
C ALA A 173 31.76 2.17 0.51
N GLN A 174 31.62 2.33 -0.82
CA GLN A 174 31.91 3.58 -1.53
C GLN A 174 30.99 4.74 -1.12
N ALA A 175 29.69 4.48 -0.91
CA ALA A 175 28.74 5.49 -0.44
C ALA A 175 29.02 5.91 1.01
N THR A 176 29.49 4.99 1.85
CA THR A 176 29.87 5.26 3.25
C THR A 176 31.30 5.79 3.40
N SER A 177 32.17 5.58 2.41
CA SER A 177 33.55 6.07 2.40
C SER A 177 33.71 7.39 1.66
N ALA A 178 32.72 7.78 0.85
CA ALA A 178 32.59 9.15 0.38
C ALA A 178 32.54 10.07 1.59
N ALA A 179 33.30 11.17 1.55
CA ALA A 179 33.21 12.21 2.56
C ALA A 179 31.73 12.58 2.74
N PRO A 180 31.24 12.68 3.99
CA PRO A 180 29.84 13.01 4.23
C PRO A 180 29.50 14.26 3.43
N LEU A 181 28.37 14.21 2.72
CA LEU A 181 27.85 15.36 1.98
C LEU A 181 27.89 16.58 2.89
N ASP A 182 28.34 17.71 2.35
CA ASP A 182 28.33 18.96 3.09
C ASP A 182 26.94 19.20 3.70
N THR A 183 26.89 19.72 4.93
CA THR A 183 25.66 19.84 5.73
C THR A 183 24.55 20.55 4.94
N ARG A 184 24.92 21.57 4.15
CA ARG A 184 24.01 22.27 3.22
C ARG A 184 23.46 21.36 2.14
N THR A 185 24.32 20.57 1.51
CA THR A 185 23.91 19.64 0.45
C THR A 185 23.00 18.54 1.01
N GLN A 186 23.32 18.03 2.20
CA GLN A 186 22.49 17.05 2.89
C GLN A 186 21.09 17.61 3.19
N ALA A 187 21.00 18.83 3.72
CA ALA A 187 19.72 19.49 4.00
C ALA A 187 18.88 19.68 2.72
N LEU A 188 19.49 20.13 1.62
CA LEU A 188 18.82 20.29 0.33
C LEU A 188 18.34 18.95 -0.25
N CYS A 189 19.13 17.88 -0.14
CA CYS A 189 18.72 16.55 -0.58
C CYS A 189 17.52 16.02 0.23
N MET A 190 17.51 16.25 1.55
CA MET A 190 16.38 15.87 2.40
C MET A 190 15.11 16.62 2.02
N ILE A 191 15.19 17.93 1.79
CA ILE A 191 14.07 18.74 1.29
C ILE A 191 13.59 18.19 -0.06
N ALA A 192 14.51 17.94 -1.01
CA ALA A 192 14.19 17.41 -2.34
C ALA A 192 13.43 16.07 -2.28
N MET A 193 13.83 15.17 -1.38
CA MET A 193 13.14 13.89 -1.17
C MET A 193 11.71 14.07 -0.67
N LEU A 194 11.49 15.05 0.21
CA LEU A 194 10.17 15.31 0.80
C LEU A 194 9.21 16.01 -0.18
N LEU A 195 9.75 16.76 -1.16
CA LEU A 195 8.96 17.41 -2.22
C LEU A 195 8.23 16.42 -3.14
N ALA A 196 8.64 15.15 -3.18
CA ALA A 196 7.94 14.13 -3.96
C ALA A 196 6.55 13.79 -3.41
N GLN A 197 6.29 14.03 -2.12
CA GLN A 197 5.00 13.75 -1.45
C GLN A 197 4.67 14.82 -0.39
N PRO A 198 4.46 16.08 -0.78
CA PRO A 198 4.39 17.19 0.18
C PRO A 198 3.16 17.10 1.09
N GLN A 199 2.06 16.51 0.61
CA GLN A 199 0.82 16.36 1.38
C GLN A 199 0.91 15.28 2.47
N ALA A 200 1.66 14.20 2.20
CA ALA A 200 1.86 13.13 3.18
C ALA A 200 2.90 13.53 4.24
N ASN A 201 3.84 14.42 3.86
CA ASN A 201 5.01 14.74 4.66
C ASN A 201 5.09 16.21 5.07
N ALA A 202 3.99 16.97 5.06
CA ALA A 202 3.99 18.42 5.30
C ALA A 202 4.69 18.82 6.63
N ALA A 203 4.39 18.12 7.73
CA ALA A 203 5.02 18.37 9.03
C ALA A 203 6.54 18.05 9.02
N LEU A 204 6.95 17.02 8.29
CA LEU A 204 8.36 16.65 8.17
C LEU A 204 9.10 17.64 7.26
N LEU A 205 8.45 18.16 6.22
CA LEU A 205 8.96 19.22 5.36
C LEU A 205 9.15 20.52 6.15
N GLU A 206 8.18 20.92 6.98
CA GLU A 206 8.30 22.06 7.90
C GLU A 206 9.54 21.92 8.80
N MET A 207 9.70 20.77 9.46
CA MET A 207 10.83 20.50 10.34
C MET A 207 12.18 20.59 9.61
N GLN A 208 12.28 20.02 8.40
CA GLN A 208 13.52 20.06 7.61
C GLN A 208 13.83 21.46 7.07
N LEU A 209 12.81 22.26 6.75
CA LEU A 209 12.99 23.65 6.34
C LEU A 209 13.52 24.51 7.50
N VAL A 210 12.98 24.33 8.71
CA VAL A 210 13.51 25.00 9.92
C VAL A 210 14.96 24.57 10.18
N ALA A 211 15.25 23.27 10.11
CA ALA A 211 16.60 22.74 10.30
C ALA A 211 17.59 23.24 9.23
N ALA A 212 17.14 23.42 7.98
CA ALA A 212 17.96 23.97 6.90
C ALA A 212 18.29 25.44 7.12
N ILE A 213 17.33 26.25 7.58
CA ILE A 213 17.57 27.65 7.94
C ILE A 213 18.56 27.74 9.12
N ALA A 214 18.38 26.89 10.14
CA ALA A 214 19.31 26.80 11.28
C ALA A 214 20.72 26.35 10.86
N SER A 215 20.84 25.61 9.76
CA SER A 215 22.12 25.19 9.17
C SER A 215 22.69 26.20 8.15
N GLU A 216 22.24 27.46 8.21
CA GLU A 216 22.68 28.56 7.35
C GLU A 216 22.43 28.35 5.84
N VAL A 217 21.46 27.51 5.46
CA VAL A 217 21.07 27.37 4.05
C VAL A 217 20.26 28.60 3.63
N PRO A 218 20.67 29.34 2.59
CA PRO A 218 19.96 30.56 2.19
C PRO A 218 18.58 30.22 1.64
N ARG A 219 17.58 31.04 2.01
CA ARG A 219 16.18 30.88 1.58
C ARG A 219 16.03 30.83 0.05
N SER A 220 16.91 31.52 -0.68
CA SER A 220 16.96 31.52 -2.15
C SER A 220 17.20 30.12 -2.72
N ASP A 221 18.06 29.32 -2.10
CA ASP A 221 18.40 27.97 -2.58
C ASP A 221 17.25 27.00 -2.38
N ILE A 222 16.58 27.12 -1.23
CA ILE A 222 15.39 26.34 -0.92
C ILE A 222 14.29 26.63 -1.96
N LEU A 223 14.04 27.92 -2.26
CA LEU A 223 13.07 28.30 -3.28
C LEU A 223 13.50 27.80 -4.67
N HIS A 224 14.77 27.96 -5.03
CA HIS A 224 15.28 27.48 -6.31
C HIS A 224 15.11 25.96 -6.45
N LEU A 225 15.35 25.20 -5.38
CA LEU A 225 15.10 23.75 -5.33
C LEU A 225 13.62 23.42 -5.55
N ILE A 226 12.71 24.12 -4.86
CA ILE A 226 11.27 23.90 -5.01
C ILE A 226 10.81 24.16 -6.45
N PHE A 227 11.27 25.26 -7.06
CA PHE A 227 10.94 25.58 -8.45
C PHE A 227 11.54 24.59 -9.45
N THR A 228 12.80 24.18 -9.25
CA THR A 228 13.46 23.21 -10.14
C THR A 228 12.88 21.80 -10.01
N ALA A 229 12.24 21.47 -8.88
CA ALA A 229 11.53 20.20 -8.71
C ALA A 229 10.20 20.13 -9.47
N ALA A 230 9.62 21.27 -9.90
CA ALA A 230 8.28 21.32 -10.50
C ALA A 230 8.06 20.37 -11.71
N PRO A 231 9.01 20.20 -12.64
CA PRO A 231 8.86 19.23 -13.74
C PRO A 231 8.80 17.77 -13.30
N VAL A 232 9.33 17.47 -12.11
CA VAL A 232 9.42 16.10 -11.57
C VAL A 232 8.21 15.77 -10.69
N VAL A 233 7.86 16.67 -9.78
CA VAL A 233 6.80 16.43 -8.78
C VAL A 233 5.43 16.99 -9.22
N GLY A 234 5.42 17.84 -10.24
CA GLY A 234 4.22 18.52 -10.74
C GLY A 234 3.90 19.82 -10.01
N MET A 235 3.18 20.71 -10.71
CA MET A 235 2.81 22.03 -10.20
C MET A 235 2.01 22.02 -8.88
N PRO A 236 1.03 21.11 -8.66
CA PRO A 236 0.28 21.10 -7.40
C PRO A 236 1.15 20.80 -6.18
N ALA A 237 2.14 19.90 -6.33
CA ALA A 237 3.06 19.55 -5.26
C ALA A 237 4.03 20.70 -4.96
N MET A 238 4.52 21.38 -6.00
CA MET A 238 5.35 22.59 -5.85
C MET A 238 4.60 23.69 -5.09
N LEU A 239 3.34 23.99 -5.45
CA LEU A 239 2.55 25.03 -4.79
C LEU A 239 2.31 24.71 -3.30
N ALA A 240 1.98 23.46 -2.97
CA ALA A 240 1.83 23.04 -1.58
C ALA A 240 3.14 23.19 -0.77
N ALA A 241 4.28 22.88 -1.39
CA ALA A 241 5.58 23.08 -0.75
C ALA A 241 5.92 24.57 -0.55
N LEU A 242 5.52 25.45 -1.48
CA LEU A 242 5.69 26.89 -1.34
C LEU A 242 4.83 27.47 -0.21
N GLU A 243 3.60 26.99 -0.02
CA GLU A 243 2.77 27.39 1.13
C GLU A 243 3.45 27.06 2.46
N VAL A 244 4.01 25.86 2.55
CA VAL A 244 4.77 25.41 3.72
C VAL A 244 6.04 26.26 3.93
N ALA A 245 6.82 26.50 2.87
CA ALA A 245 8.01 27.34 2.95
C ALA A 245 7.69 28.78 3.36
N HIS A 246 6.60 29.35 2.81
CA HIS A 246 6.14 30.69 3.16
C HIS A 246 5.75 30.78 4.65
N LYS A 247 5.08 29.76 5.19
CA LYS A 247 4.76 29.69 6.61
C LYS A 247 6.04 29.70 7.47
N VAL A 248 7.01 28.84 7.14
CA VAL A 248 8.27 28.72 7.90
C VAL A 248 9.13 29.98 7.80
N PHE A 249 9.15 30.65 6.65
CA PHE A 249 9.96 31.87 6.49
C PHE A 249 9.38 33.07 7.24
N ASN A 250 8.08 33.05 7.57
CA ASN A 250 7.38 34.16 8.21
C ASN A 250 6.95 33.86 9.67
N THR A 251 7.25 32.68 10.21
CA THR A 251 7.10 32.44 11.64
C THR A 251 8.14 33.27 12.38
N PRO A 252 7.73 34.23 13.24
CA PRO A 252 8.68 34.96 14.07
C PRO A 252 9.36 33.94 14.99
N GLU A 253 10.69 33.96 15.05
CA GLU A 253 11.44 33.29 16.11
C GLU A 253 10.84 33.74 17.44
N SER A 254 10.15 32.83 18.14
CA SER A 254 9.75 33.10 19.51
C SER A 254 11.02 33.04 20.33
N ASP A 255 11.60 34.22 20.59
CA ASP A 255 12.65 34.41 21.57
C ASP A 255 12.26 33.68 22.86
N GLU A 256 13.15 32.82 23.33
CA GLU A 256 13.07 32.22 24.64
C GLU A 256 13.08 33.38 25.66
N GLU A 257 11.92 33.69 26.24
CA GLU A 257 11.86 34.49 27.47
C GLU A 257 12.52 33.66 28.59
N GLU A 258 13.81 33.90 28.76
CA GLU A 258 14.53 33.75 30.02
C GLU A 258 13.74 34.46 31.12
N ALA A 259 12.86 33.71 31.79
CA ALA A 259 12.25 34.11 33.05
C ALA A 259 13.31 34.05 34.16
N GLY A 260 14.23 35.02 34.13
CA GLY A 260 15.24 35.27 35.14
C GLY A 260 15.08 36.68 35.69
N ASP A 261 14.07 36.93 36.52
CA ASP A 261 14.20 37.97 37.56
C ASP A 261 13.19 37.73 38.69
N GLY A 262 13.69 37.73 39.91
CA GLY A 262 12.93 37.43 41.11
C GLY A 262 13.82 37.30 42.36
N SER A 263 14.83 38.15 42.48
CA SER A 263 15.55 38.32 43.74
C SER A 263 15.55 39.78 44.16
N GLU A 264 14.50 40.21 44.87
CA GLU A 264 14.61 41.35 45.78
C GLU A 264 13.86 41.06 47.08
N THR A 265 14.66 40.80 48.11
CA THR A 265 14.27 40.74 49.52
C THR A 265 14.12 42.15 50.09
N PRO A 266 13.05 42.51 50.82
CA PRO A 266 13.03 43.75 51.58
C PRO A 266 13.67 43.53 52.95
N THR A 267 14.80 44.19 53.20
CA THR A 267 15.36 44.33 54.55
C THR A 267 14.97 45.70 55.08
N ASP A 268 13.95 45.73 55.94
CA ASP A 268 13.63 46.89 56.78
C ASP A 268 14.49 46.81 58.05
N LEU A 269 15.34 47.81 58.29
CA LEU A 269 15.95 48.08 59.59
C LEU A 269 16.34 49.56 59.72
N GLN A 270 15.69 50.19 60.70
CA GLN A 270 16.07 51.37 61.51
C GLN A 270 15.74 52.77 60.97
N VAL A 271 14.72 53.40 61.58
CA VAL A 271 14.87 54.39 62.68
C VAL A 271 13.74 54.21 63.70
#